data_AF-A0A7V3L141-F1
#
_entry.id   AF-A0A7V3L141-F1
#
_cell.length_a   1.000
_cell.length_b   1.000
_cell.length_c   1.000
_cell.angle_alpha   90.00
_cell.angle_beta   90.00
_cell.angle_gamma   90.00
#
_symmetry.space_group_name_H-M   'P 1'
#
loop_
_entity.id
_entity.type
_entity.pdbx_description
1 polymer ?
#
loop_
_entity_poly.entity_id
_entity_poly.type
_entity_poly.pdbx_seq_one_letter_code
_entity_poly.pdbx_strand_id
1 'polypeptide(L)'
;MVSADLKDYGEKRLNFLTNYLAVTKNLSARSSPNDLSEILKLLNQRQKIINDLSSLDSLREELLGDKNKIADAQKEKYLSISLKIKEILSEIEYLDKQLIQKFISWRDGLKEELTANQLNLKTLHTYAQSFKHQQASPRFLDLRR
;
A
#
# COMPACT_ATOMS: atom_id res chain seq x y z
N MET A 1 -3.63 22.06 33.74
CA MET A 1 -3.10 20.73 33.36
C MET A 1 -3.40 20.41 31.90
N VAL A 2 -4.59 20.70 31.39
CA VAL A 2 -5.03 20.51 29.98
C VAL A 2 -4.04 20.96 28.88
N SER A 3 -3.28 22.04 29.07
CA SER A 3 -2.34 22.53 28.04
C SER A 3 -1.06 21.67 27.89
N ALA A 4 -0.68 20.91 28.92
CA ALA A 4 0.41 19.95 28.83
C ALA A 4 -0.06 18.69 28.06
N ASP A 5 -1.31 18.26 28.28
CA ASP A 5 -1.89 17.06 27.67
C ASP A 5 -2.13 17.23 26.15
N LEU A 6 -2.60 18.40 25.72
CA LEU A 6 -2.77 18.75 24.29
C LEU A 6 -1.43 18.85 23.54
N LYS A 7 -0.38 19.30 24.23
CA LYS A 7 0.97 19.37 23.66
C LYS A 7 1.57 17.97 23.51
N ASP A 8 1.46 17.15 24.55
CA ASP A 8 1.94 15.76 24.53
C ASP A 8 1.19 14.96 23.45
N TYR A 9 -0.11 15.21 23.27
CA TYR A 9 -0.89 14.70 22.15
C TYR A 9 -0.35 15.14 20.78
N GLY A 10 -0.07 16.45 20.59
CA GLY A 10 0.44 16.99 19.32
C GLY A 10 1.83 16.45 18.96
N GLU A 11 2.72 16.32 19.95
CA GLU A 11 4.06 15.75 19.78
C GLU A 11 3.99 14.24 19.47
N LYS A 12 3.10 13.48 20.15
CA LYS A 12 2.83 12.08 19.83
C LYS A 12 2.28 11.91 18.41
N ARG A 13 1.27 12.71 18.02
CA ARG A 13 0.69 12.68 16.66
C ARG A 13 1.74 12.97 15.60
N LEU A 14 2.61 13.97 15.83
CA LEU A 14 3.70 14.30 14.93
C LEU A 14 4.64 13.11 14.75
N ASN A 15 5.06 12.46 15.84
CA ASN A 15 5.94 11.29 15.78
C ASN A 15 5.31 10.12 15.00
N PHE A 16 4.02 9.82 15.21
CA PHE A 16 3.32 8.79 14.44
C PHE A 16 3.30 9.11 12.94
N LEU A 17 3.01 10.36 12.58
CA LEU A 17 2.98 10.79 11.18
C LEU A 17 4.36 10.80 10.54
N THR A 18 5.41 11.19 11.26
CA THR A 18 6.80 11.11 10.78
C THR A 18 7.21 9.66 10.52
N ASN A 19 6.86 8.74 11.43
CA ASN A 19 7.10 7.30 11.24
C ASN A 19 6.32 6.77 10.04
N TYR A 20 5.05 7.15 9.89
CA TYR A 20 4.23 6.77 8.75
C TYR A 20 4.85 7.25 7.43
N LEU A 21 5.29 8.51 7.38
CA LEU A 21 5.95 9.09 6.21
C LEU A 21 7.24 8.33 5.87
N ALA A 22 8.07 7.99 6.85
CA ALA A 22 9.29 7.23 6.64
C ALA A 22 9.01 5.84 6.02
N VAL A 23 7.99 5.14 6.54
CA VAL A 23 7.57 3.85 5.97
C VAL A 23 7.01 4.02 4.55
N THR A 24 6.25 5.10 4.31
CA THR A 24 5.69 5.42 2.99
C THR A 24 6.79 5.72 1.96
N LYS A 25 7.85 6.43 2.35
CA LYS A 25 9.04 6.67 1.52
C LYS A 25 9.81 5.38 1.23
N ASN A 26 9.97 4.50 2.22
CA ASN A 26 10.61 3.20 2.01
C ASN A 26 9.80 2.34 1.04
N LEU A 27 8.47 2.37 1.16
CA LEU A 27 7.57 1.69 0.25
C LEU A 27 7.64 2.26 -1.18
N SER A 28 7.71 3.58 -1.34
CA SER A 28 7.79 4.22 -2.67
C SER A 28 9.11 3.93 -3.39
N ALA A 29 10.21 3.83 -2.64
CA ALA A 29 11.52 3.46 -3.16
C ALA A 29 11.58 2.04 -3.73
N ARG A 30 10.70 1.12 -3.29
CA ARG A 30 10.66 -0.25 -3.80
C ARG A 30 9.85 -0.32 -5.08
N SER A 31 10.48 -0.77 -6.15
CA SER A 31 9.91 -0.74 -7.51
C SER A 31 9.73 -2.10 -8.16
N SER A 32 10.18 -3.18 -7.52
CA SER A 32 10.18 -4.50 -8.15
C SER A 32 9.14 -5.45 -7.55
N PRO A 33 8.49 -6.28 -8.37
CA PRO A 33 7.72 -7.45 -7.92
C PRO A 33 8.53 -8.40 -7.02
N ASN A 34 9.85 -8.44 -7.20
CA ASN A 34 10.75 -9.27 -6.40
C ASN A 34 10.80 -8.86 -4.93
N ASP A 35 10.40 -7.62 -4.62
CA ASP A 35 10.35 -7.08 -3.26
C ASP A 35 9.00 -7.33 -2.57
N LEU A 36 8.09 -8.13 -3.15
CA LEU A 36 6.72 -8.30 -2.66
C LEU A 36 6.66 -8.67 -1.17
N SER A 37 7.53 -9.56 -0.70
CA SER A 37 7.58 -9.96 0.71
C SER A 37 7.79 -8.77 1.62
N GLU A 38 8.67 -7.84 1.24
CA GLU A 38 8.93 -6.67 2.06
C GLU A 38 7.94 -5.54 1.85
N ILE A 39 7.42 -5.37 0.64
CA ILE A 39 6.28 -4.50 0.38
C ILE A 39 5.13 -4.86 1.32
N LEU A 40 4.82 -6.16 1.50
CA LEU A 40 3.81 -6.63 2.45
C LEU A 40 4.15 -6.30 3.91
N LYS A 41 5.41 -6.47 4.33
CA LYS A 41 5.84 -6.08 5.69
C LYS A 41 5.64 -4.58 5.93
N LEU A 42 6.05 -3.74 4.98
CA LEU A 42 5.90 -2.29 5.07
C LEU A 42 4.41 -1.89 5.09
N LEU A 43 3.57 -2.52 4.27
CA LEU A 43 2.11 -2.28 4.30
C LEU A 43 1.50 -2.65 5.66
N ASN A 44 1.89 -3.78 6.25
CA ASN A 44 1.45 -4.16 7.59
C ASN A 44 1.91 -3.17 8.66
N GLN A 45 3.15 -2.67 8.55
CA GLN A 45 3.66 -1.61 9.44
C GLN A 45 2.87 -0.31 9.30
N ARG A 46 2.53 0.11 8.07
CA ARG A 46 1.66 1.27 7.82
C ARG A 46 0.30 1.10 8.47
N GLN A 47 -0.31 -0.08 8.31
CA GLN A 47 -1.62 -0.37 8.92
C GLN A 47 -1.57 -0.29 10.46
N LYS A 48 -0.50 -0.80 11.08
CA LYS A 48 -0.31 -0.71 12.52
C LYS A 48 -0.25 0.75 12.98
N ILE A 49 0.52 1.59 12.29
CA ILE A 49 0.64 3.02 12.61
C ILE A 49 -0.71 3.74 12.46
N ILE A 50 -1.52 3.39 11.45
CA ILE A 50 -2.88 3.94 11.30
C ILE A 50 -3.76 3.58 12.50
N ASN A 51 -3.74 2.31 12.92
CA ASN A 51 -4.52 1.87 14.06
C ASN A 51 -4.12 2.62 15.34
N ASP A 52 -2.81 2.79 15.57
CA ASP A 52 -2.28 3.54 16.72
C ASP A 52 -2.71 5.02 16.66
N LEU A 53 -2.74 5.64 15.47
CA LEU A 53 -3.25 6.99 15.23
C LEU A 53 -4.75 7.11 15.51
N SER A 54 -5.56 6.11 15.12
CA SER A 54 -6.99 6.10 15.42
C SER A 54 -7.25 6.03 16.92
N SER A 55 -6.51 5.22 17.66
CA SER A 55 -6.60 5.17 19.13
C SER A 55 -6.19 6.50 19.76
N LEU A 56 -5.19 7.19 19.19
CA LEU A 56 -4.79 8.53 19.62
C LEU A 56 -5.89 9.58 19.36
N ASP A 57 -6.57 9.51 18.22
CA ASP A 57 -7.67 10.42 17.89
C ASP A 57 -8.90 10.25 18.81
N SER A 58 -9.15 9.06 19.35
CA SER A 58 -10.15 8.86 20.40
C SER A 58 -9.80 9.57 21.71
N LEU A 59 -8.52 9.58 22.11
CA LEU A 59 -8.03 10.34 23.28
C LEU A 59 -8.18 11.86 23.09
N ARG A 60 -8.12 12.35 21.84
CA ARG A 60 -8.30 13.78 21.53
C ARG A 60 -9.70 14.27 21.83
N GLU A 61 -10.73 13.47 21.52
CA GLU A 61 -12.13 13.87 21.78
C GLU A 61 -12.41 14.00 23.28
N GLU A 62 -11.79 13.16 24.09
CA GLU A 62 -11.85 13.22 25.56
C GLU A 62 -11.15 14.49 26.11
N LEU A 63 -10.01 14.87 25.52
CA LEU A 63 -9.24 16.05 25.94
C LEU A 63 -9.84 17.40 25.50
N LEU A 64 -10.68 17.42 24.46
CA LEU A 64 -11.27 18.66 23.92
C LEU A 64 -12.51 19.16 24.68
N GLY A 65 -12.97 18.43 25.70
CA GLY A 65 -14.10 18.81 26.54
C GLY A 65 -13.87 20.04 27.43
N ASP A 66 -12.61 20.43 27.68
CA ASP A 66 -12.27 21.47 28.65
C ASP A 66 -11.50 22.64 28.00
N LYS A 67 -12.25 23.49 27.29
CA LYS A 67 -11.73 24.68 26.62
C LYS A 67 -11.60 25.83 27.62
N ASN A 68 -10.44 26.00 28.23
CA ASN A 68 -9.82 27.33 28.42
C ASN A 68 -8.48 27.22 29.16
N LYS A 69 -7.55 28.12 28.80
CA LYS A 69 -6.16 28.31 29.32
C LYS A 69 -5.07 27.54 28.58
N ILE A 70 -4.81 27.93 27.32
CA ILE A 70 -3.50 27.74 26.68
C ILE A 70 -2.82 29.11 26.68
N ALA A 71 -1.65 29.23 27.33
CA ALA A 71 -0.85 30.45 27.35
C ALA A 71 -0.33 30.78 25.93
N ASP A 72 -0.11 32.05 25.60
CA ASP A 72 0.24 32.46 24.23
C ASP A 72 1.51 31.79 23.69
N ALA A 73 2.54 31.58 24.52
CA ALA A 73 3.74 30.82 24.14
C ALA A 73 3.46 29.33 23.81
N GLN A 74 2.43 28.74 24.42
CA GLN A 74 1.99 27.38 24.10
C GLN A 74 1.15 27.36 22.81
N LYS A 75 0.45 28.45 22.47
CA LYS A 75 -0.27 28.59 21.21
C LYS A 75 0.68 28.62 20.01
N GLU A 76 1.77 29.39 20.08
CA GLU A 76 2.77 29.44 19.00
C GLU A 76 3.42 28.07 18.76
N LYS A 77 3.80 27.37 19.84
CA LYS A 77 4.36 26.02 19.71
C LYS A 77 3.34 25.05 19.10
N TYR A 78 2.08 25.10 19.52
CA TYR A 78 1.02 24.27 18.95
C TYR A 78 0.77 24.58 17.46
N LEU A 79 0.76 25.85 17.08
CA LEU A 79 0.69 26.30 15.69
C LEU A 79 1.85 25.70 14.87
N SER A 80 3.08 25.77 15.38
CA SER A 80 4.25 25.21 14.68
C SER A 80 4.14 23.69 14.46
N ILE A 81 3.64 22.94 15.46
CA ILE A 81 3.41 21.50 15.35
C ILE A 81 2.29 21.22 14.35
N SER A 82 1.21 22.00 14.39
CA SER A 82 0.07 21.82 13.48
C SER A 82 0.44 22.08 12.01
N LEU A 83 1.33 23.04 11.74
CA LEU A 83 1.85 23.31 10.40
C LEU A 83 2.70 22.14 9.90
N LYS A 84 3.63 21.64 10.73
CA LYS A 84 4.44 20.44 10.39
C LYS A 84 3.57 19.22 10.12
N ILE A 85 2.51 19.01 10.91
CA ILE A 85 1.55 17.93 10.69
C ILE A 85 0.87 18.09 9.32
N LYS A 86 0.44 19.29 8.95
CA LYS A 86 -0.18 19.54 7.64
C LYS A 86 0.79 19.30 6.48
N GLU A 87 2.04 19.72 6.61
CA GLU A 87 3.10 19.47 5.62
C GLU A 87 3.32 17.97 5.42
N ILE A 88 3.52 17.24 6.52
CA ILE A 88 3.71 15.78 6.49
C ILE A 88 2.49 15.07 5.87
N LEU A 89 1.26 15.46 6.24
CA LEU A 89 0.04 14.88 5.66
C LEU A 89 -0.05 15.12 4.15
N SER A 90 0.31 16.31 3.69
CA SER A 90 0.30 16.64 2.26
C SER A 90 1.33 15.80 1.50
N GLU A 91 2.52 15.60 2.08
CA GLU A 91 3.56 14.75 1.49
C GLU A 91 3.13 13.27 1.46
N ILE A 92 2.53 12.77 2.54
CA ILE A 92 1.96 11.43 2.60
C ILE A 92 0.91 11.23 1.50
N GLU A 93 -0.03 12.16 1.36
CA GLU A 93 -1.11 12.06 0.38
C GLU A 93 -0.56 12.01 -1.06
N TYR A 94 0.45 12.82 -1.35
CA TYR A 94 1.15 12.81 -2.63
C TYR A 94 1.82 11.46 -2.90
N LEU A 95 2.58 10.94 -1.95
CA LEU A 95 3.27 9.65 -2.07
C LEU A 95 2.28 8.48 -2.21
N ASP A 96 1.16 8.53 -1.48
CA ASP A 96 0.12 7.51 -1.57
C ASP A 96 -0.55 7.47 -2.94
N LYS A 97 -0.83 8.62 -3.54
CA LYS A 97 -1.35 8.67 -4.92
C LYS A 97 -0.38 8.02 -5.90
N GLN A 98 0.93 8.30 -5.78
CA GLN A 98 1.94 7.66 -6.62
C GLN A 98 2.03 6.15 -6.40
N LEU A 99 2.00 5.71 -5.14
CA LEU A 99 2.04 4.29 -4.78
C LEU A 99 0.85 3.53 -5.33
N ILE A 100 -0.36 4.10 -5.21
CA ILE A 100 -1.58 3.50 -5.75
C ILE A 100 -1.47 3.33 -7.26
N GLN A 101 -1.04 4.38 -7.98
CA GLN A 101 -0.84 4.30 -9.43
C GLN A 101 0.17 3.20 -9.79
N LYS A 102 1.29 3.13 -9.07
CA LYS A 102 2.32 2.11 -9.26
C LYS A 102 1.78 0.68 -9.06
N PHE A 103 1.00 0.46 -8.00
CA PHE A 103 0.37 -0.84 -7.75
C PHE A 103 -0.66 -1.21 -8.80
N ILE A 104 -1.43 -0.23 -9.30
CA ILE A 104 -2.37 -0.44 -10.42
C ILE A 104 -1.61 -0.87 -11.68
N SER A 105 -0.56 -0.14 -12.07
CA SER A 105 0.25 -0.48 -13.24
C SER A 105 0.89 -1.86 -13.11
N TRP A 106 1.40 -2.20 -11.93
CA TRP A 106 1.96 -3.53 -11.68
C TRP A 106 0.89 -4.62 -11.79
N ARG A 107 -0.28 -4.44 -11.18
CA ARG A 107 -1.39 -5.38 -11.28
C ARG A 107 -1.80 -5.60 -12.74
N ASP A 108 -1.88 -4.54 -13.53
CA ASP A 108 -2.31 -4.62 -14.91
C ASP A 108 -1.26 -5.33 -15.79
N GLY A 109 0.03 -5.05 -15.58
CA GLY A 109 1.11 -5.82 -16.23
C GLY A 109 1.08 -7.32 -15.88
N LEU A 110 0.88 -7.68 -14.62
CA LEU A 110 0.74 -9.09 -14.21
C LEU A 110 -0.48 -9.77 -14.86
N LYS A 111 -1.58 -9.03 -15.05
CA LYS A 111 -2.76 -9.57 -15.73
C LYS A 111 -2.47 -9.86 -17.21
N GLU A 112 -1.75 -8.97 -17.88
CA GLU A 112 -1.33 -9.16 -19.28
C GLU A 112 -0.40 -10.36 -19.43
N GLU A 113 0.59 -10.51 -18.54
CA GLU A 113 1.47 -11.69 -18.52
C GLU A 113 0.69 -12.98 -18.27
N LEU A 114 -0.29 -12.96 -17.36
CA LEU A 114 -1.12 -14.12 -17.07
C LEU A 114 -1.99 -14.52 -18.27
N THR A 115 -2.61 -13.57 -18.97
CA THR A 115 -3.43 -13.86 -20.15
C THR A 115 -2.57 -14.38 -21.30
N ALA A 116 -1.37 -13.82 -21.50
CA ALA A 116 -0.40 -14.32 -22.47
C ALA A 116 0.03 -15.77 -22.15
N ASN A 117 0.32 -16.06 -20.88
CA ASN A 117 0.67 -17.41 -20.44
C ASN A 117 -0.48 -18.41 -20.60
N GLN A 118 -1.72 -18.01 -20.33
CA GLN A 118 -2.90 -18.84 -20.58
C GLN A 118 -3.09 -19.13 -22.08
N LEU A 119 -2.84 -18.16 -22.95
CA LEU A 119 -2.86 -18.36 -24.40
C LEU A 119 -1.77 -19.35 -24.84
N ASN A 120 -0.54 -19.16 -24.34
CA ASN A 120 0.59 -20.04 -24.64
C ASN A 120 0.32 -21.48 -24.20
N LEU A 121 -0.25 -21.68 -23.01
CA LEU A 121 -0.64 -23.00 -22.52
C LEU A 121 -1.71 -23.65 -23.40
N LYS A 122 -2.72 -22.89 -23.85
CA LYS A 122 -3.74 -23.40 -24.79
C LYS A 122 -3.11 -23.82 -26.11
N THR A 123 -2.23 -22.98 -26.68
CA THR A 123 -1.53 -23.29 -27.93
C THR A 123 -0.66 -24.53 -27.80
N LEU A 124 0.11 -24.66 -26.72
CA LEU A 124 0.91 -25.85 -26.42
C LEU A 124 0.04 -27.10 -26.27
N HIS A 125 -1.10 -26.98 -25.60
CA HIS A 125 -2.04 -28.09 -25.45
C HIS A 125 -2.61 -28.53 -26.81
N THR A 126 -3.07 -27.58 -27.65
CA THR A 126 -3.55 -27.87 -29.01
C THR A 126 -2.47 -28.51 -29.87
N TYR A 127 -1.23 -28.03 -29.77
CA TYR A 127 -0.08 -28.61 -30.47
C TYR A 127 0.24 -30.03 -29.98
N ALA A 128 0.22 -30.28 -28.67
CA ALA A 128 0.42 -31.61 -28.11
C ALA A 128 -0.70 -32.59 -28.52
N GLN A 129 -1.95 -32.11 -28.62
CA GLN A 129 -3.07 -32.91 -29.11
C GLN A 129 -2.94 -33.24 -30.60
N SER A 130 -2.53 -32.29 -31.45
CA SER A 130 -2.36 -32.56 -32.88
C SER A 130 -1.26 -33.60 -33.15
N PHE A 131 -0.19 -33.63 -32.36
CA PHE A 131 0.83 -34.68 -32.40
C PHE A 131 0.28 -36.07 -32.05
N LYS A 132 -0.59 -36.18 -31.02
CA LYS A 132 -1.26 -37.44 -30.69
C LYS A 132 -2.18 -37.92 -31.83
N HIS A 133 -2.83 -37.00 -32.53
CA HIS A 133 -3.69 -37.33 -33.66
C HIS A 133 -2.91 -37.66 -34.95
N GLN A 134 -1.68 -37.16 -35.12
CA GLN A 134 -0.79 -37.53 -36.23
C GLN A 134 -0.12 -38.91 -36.03
N GLN A 135 0.01 -39.40 -34.80
CA GLN A 135 0.42 -40.78 -34.52
C GLN A 135 -0.70 -41.81 -34.73
N ALA A 136 -1.95 -41.37 -34.87
CA ALA A 136 -3.03 -42.26 -35.30
C ALA A 136 -2.89 -42.50 -36.81
N SER A 137 -2.58 -43.73 -37.20
CA SER A 137 -2.48 -44.16 -38.60
C SER A 137 -3.66 -43.61 -39.42
N PRO A 138 -3.44 -43.04 -40.61
CA PRO A 138 -4.52 -42.62 -41.48
C PRO A 138 -5.46 -43.81 -41.72
N ARG A 139 -6.77 -43.64 -41.46
CA ARG A 139 -7.83 -44.66 -41.67
C ARG A 139 -7.90 -45.20 -43.10
N PHE A 140 -7.20 -44.57 -44.05
CA PHE A 140 -7.11 -45.01 -45.44
C PHE A 140 -6.23 -46.27 -45.62
N LEU A 141 -5.47 -46.68 -44.60
CA LEU A 141 -4.71 -47.94 -44.60
C LEU A 141 -5.49 -49.15 -44.05
N ASP A 142 -6.74 -48.97 -43.59
CA ASP A 142 -7.67 -50.07 -43.33
C ASP A 142 -8.28 -50.59 -44.65
N LEU A 143 -7.41 -51.01 -45.56
CA LEU A 143 -7.75 -51.85 -46.72
C LEU A 143 -7.29 -53.28 -46.42
N ARG A 144 -7.99 -53.96 -45.51
CA ARG A 144 -8.03 -55.43 -45.45
C ARG A 144 -9.47 -55.81 -45.79
N ARG A 145 -9.73 -56.22 -47.04
CA ARG A 145 -9.79 -57.62 -47.51
C ARG A 145 -10.73 -58.47 -46.69
#